data_AF-A0A8C9Q3T5-F1
#
_entry.id   AF-A0A8C9Q3T5-F1
#
_cell.length_a   1.000
_cell.length_b   1.000
_cell.length_c   1.000
_cell.angle_alpha   90.00
_cell.angle_beta   90.00
_cell.angle_gamma   90.00
#
_symmetry.space_group_name_H-M   'P 1'
#
loop_
_entity.id
_entity.type
_entity.pdbx_description
1 polymer ?
#
loop_
_entity_poly.entity_id
_entity_poly.type
_entity_poly.pdbx_seq_one_letter_code
_entity_poly.pdbx_strand_id
1 'polypeptide(L)' 'MKSNGMELGDGTPHHFEQLKRLNQVIFPVSYNDKFYKDELEKNFKPSGQNADAQKT' A
#
# COMPACT_ATOMS: atom_id res chain seq x y z
N MET A 1 -16.95 -8.31 23.64
CA MET A 1 -16.59 -9.11 22.45
C MET A 1 -15.07 -9.28 22.48
N LYS A 2 -14.55 -10.50 22.51
CA LYS A 2 -13.09 -10.73 22.44
C LYS A 2 -12.65 -10.40 21.02
N SER A 3 -11.67 -9.51 20.85
CA SER A 3 -11.03 -9.31 19.55
C SER A 3 -10.26 -10.58 19.22
N ASN A 4 -10.77 -11.38 18.29
CA ASN A 4 -9.99 -12.44 17.68
C ASN A 4 -8.76 -11.75 17.08
N GLY A 5 -7.55 -12.08 17.54
CA GLY A 5 -6.31 -11.33 17.33
C GLY A 5 -5.90 -11.21 15.86
N MET A 6 -6.61 -10.38 15.11
CA MET A 6 -6.31 -9.96 13.75
C MET A 6 -6.01 -8.47 13.82
N GLU A 7 -4.74 -8.13 13.61
CA GLU A 7 -4.27 -6.76 13.52
C GLU A 7 -4.06 -6.42 12.04
N LEU A 8 -4.56 -5.26 11.63
CA LEU A 8 -4.27 -4.70 10.31
C LEU A 8 -2.97 -3.92 10.43
N GLY A 9 -1.92 -4.39 9.76
CA GLY A 9 -0.66 -3.64 9.65
C GLY A 9 -0.79 -2.50 8.64
N ASP A 10 0.03 -1.47 8.80
CA ASP A 10 0.15 -0.41 7.80
C ASP A 10 0.71 -1.00 6.50
N GLY A 11 0.02 -0.75 5.39
CA GLY A 11 0.54 -1.14 4.09
C GLY A 11 1.83 -0.37 3.81
N THR A 12 2.87 -1.08 3.40
CA THR A 12 4.11 -0.47 2.90
C THR A 12 4.33 -0.93 1.46
N PRO A 13 5.08 -0.16 0.64
CA PRO A 13 5.37 -0.54 -0.74
C PRO A 13 5.99 -1.94 -0.87
N HIS A 14 6.66 -2.41 0.18
CA HIS A 14 7.32 -3.72 0.24
C HIS A 14 6.31 -4.90 0.25
N HIS A 15 5.04 -4.69 0.62
CA HIS A 15 4.03 -5.77 0.71
C HIS A 15 3.10 -5.84 -0.52
N PHE A 16 3.39 -5.05 -1.54
CA PHE A 16 2.47 -4.85 -2.65
C PHE A 16 2.29 -6.06 -3.58
N GLU A 17 3.34 -6.85 -3.77
CA GLU A 17 3.26 -8.08 -4.56
C GLU A 17 2.35 -9.13 -3.92
N GLN A 18 2.30 -9.17 -2.58
CA GLN A 18 1.40 -10.06 -1.86
C GLN A 18 -0.05 -9.62 -2.04
N LEU A 19 -0.32 -8.31 -1.98
CA LEU A 19 -1.64 -7.75 -2.26
C LEU A 19 -2.10 -8.05 -3.69
N LYS A 20 -1.20 -7.87 -4.68
CA LYS A 20 -1.48 -8.21 -6.08
C LYS A 20 -1.85 -9.68 -6.25
N ARG A 21 -1.10 -10.59 -5.62
CA ARG A 21 -1.37 -12.04 -5.67
C ARG A 21 -2.68 -12.40 -4.97
N LEU A 22 -2.99 -11.78 -3.84
CA LEU A 22 -4.25 -11.99 -3.14
C LEU A 22 -5.44 -11.52 -4.00
N ASN A 23 -5.35 -10.33 -4.57
CA ASN A 23 -6.42 -9.77 -5.40
C ASN A 23 -6.69 -10.63 -6.65
N GLN A 24 -5.66 -11.25 -7.24
CA GLN A 24 -5.84 -12.21 -8.34
C GLN A 24 -6.63 -13.46 -7.96
N VAL A 25 -6.56 -13.91 -6.71
CA VAL A 25 -7.25 -15.12 -6.23
C VAL A 25 -8.64 -14.80 -5.72
N ILE A 26 -8.81 -13.64 -5.06
CA ILE A 26 -10.08 -13.25 -4.43
C ILE A 26 -11.06 -12.68 -5.45
N PHE A 27 -10.57 -11.95 -6.45
CA PHE A 27 -11.43 -11.31 -7.44
C PHE A 27 -11.37 -12.03 -8.79
N PRO A 28 -12.51 -12.24 -9.46
CA PRO A 28 -12.56 -12.83 -10.81
C PRO A 28 -12.12 -11.84 -11.90
N VAL A 29 -11.51 -10.71 -11.52
CA VAL A 29 -11.13 -9.61 -12.41
C VAL A 29 -9.64 -9.35 -12.28
N SER A 30 -8.98 -9.16 -13.42
CA SER A 30 -7.56 -8.81 -13.46
C SER A 30 -7.37 -7.29 -13.44
N TYR A 31 -6.68 -6.79 -12.42
CA TYR A 31 -6.23 -5.41 -12.36
C TYR A 31 -4.94 -5.22 -13.17
N ASN A 32 -4.81 -4.08 -13.84
CA ASN A 32 -3.64 -3.73 -14.64
C ASN A 32 -2.54 -3.05 -13.81
N ASP A 33 -1.33 -2.98 -14.36
CA ASP A 33 -0.18 -2.39 -13.65
C ASP A 33 -0.35 -0.89 -13.36
N LYS A 34 -1.16 -0.17 -14.14
CA LYS A 34 -1.44 1.26 -13.90
C LYS A 34 -2.27 1.46 -12.65
N PHE A 35 -3.33 0.67 -12.46
CA PHE A 35 -4.17 0.66 -11.27
C PHE A 35 -3.31 0.50 -10.01
N TYR A 36 -2.41 -0.48 -10.06
CA TYR A 36 -1.52 -0.80 -8.97
C TYR A 36 -0.50 0.32 -8.67
N LYS A 37 0.08 0.95 -9.70
CA LYS A 37 0.98 2.11 -9.51
C LYS A 37 0.24 3.32 -8.93
N ASP A 38 -0.94 3.63 -9.46
CA ASP A 38 -1.74 4.77 -9.03
C ASP A 38 -2.20 4.60 -7.56
N GLU A 39 -2.60 3.39 -7.15
CA GLU A 39 -2.95 3.10 -5.76
C GLU A 39 -1.75 3.15 -4.82
N LEU A 40 -0.59 2.65 -5.26
CA LEU A 40 0.64 2.68 -4.47
C LEU A 40 1.12 4.12 -4.26
N GLU A 41 1.12 4.94 -5.30
CA GLU A 41 1.49 6.36 -5.20
C GLU A 41 0.46 7.18 -4.43
N LYS A 42 -0.83 6.84 -4.45
CA LYS A 42 -1.83 7.61 -3.72
C LYS A 42 -1.81 7.31 -2.21
N ASN A 43 -1.63 6.04 -1.84
CA ASN A 43 -1.82 5.58 -0.46
C ASN A 43 -0.51 5.35 0.29
N PHE A 44 0.60 5.13 -0.41
CA PHE A 44 1.87 4.71 0.19
C PHE A 44 3.06 5.60 -0.18
N LYS A 45 2.84 6.88 -0.54
CA LYS A 45 3.98 7.81 -0.71
C LYS A 45 4.79 7.84 0.59
N PRO A 46 6.12 7.62 0.54
CA PRO A 46 6.95 7.94 1.67
C PRO A 46 6.84 9.45 1.91
N SER A 47 6.32 9.84 3.07
CA SER A 47 6.36 11.21 3.56
C SER A 47 7.82 11.62 3.77
N GLY A 48 8.47 12.09 2.70
CA GLY A 48 9.91 12.33 2.69
C GLY A 48 10.36 13.39 1.67
N GLN A 49 9.46 14.26 1.22
CA GLN A 49 9.80 15.46 0.48
C GLN A 49 9.19 16.68 1.17
N ASN A 50 9.63 16.94 2.40
CA ASN A 50 9.67 18.29 2.96
C ASN A 50 11.08 18.47 3.54
N ALA A 51 12.07 18.59 2.65
CA ALA A 51 13.38 19.09 3.03
C ALA A 51 13.37 20.63 2.96
N ASP A 52 12.48 21.26 3.73
CA ASP A 52 12.75 22.58 4.28
C ASP A 52 13.73 22.39 5.44
N ALA A 53 14.96 22.03 5.10
CA ALA A 53 16.08 22.34 5.96
C ALA A 53 16.20 23.87 5.94
N GLN A 54 15.66 24.50 6.97
CA GLN A 54 16.05 25.83 7.41
C GLN A 54 17.58 25.92 7.38
N LYS A 55 18.12 26.51 6.32
CA LYS A 55 19.52 26.88 6.19
C LYS A 55 19.62 28.34 6.59
N THR A 56 20.13 28.53 7.82
CA THR A 56 20.99 29.62 8.31
C THR A 56 20.58 31.06 8.01
#